data_AF-A0A1G5GUU7-F1
#
_entry.id   AF-A0A1G5GUU7-F1
#
_cell.length_a   1.000
_cell.length_b   1.000
_cell.length_c   1.000
_cell.angle_alpha   90.00
_cell.angle_beta   90.00
_cell.angle_gamma   90.00
#
_symmetry.space_group_name_H-M   'P 1'
#
loop_
_entity.id
_entity.type
_entity.pdbx_description
1 polymer ?
#
loop_
_entity_poly.entity_id
_entity_poly.type
_entity_poly.pdbx_seq_one_letter_code
_entity_poly.pdbx_strand_id
1 'polypeptide(L)'
;MGIKNAVIKTITYAKRNGVEAAFFAALEKSSLRAAEKYEYHPLSEDVLKEQNLEYRRFAEEGETVNFSIVVPMYNTPSEFLKEMIESVIAQSYANWELVLADASPEPLTVAEEYAKSDPRIKYFHLDKNAGISENTNRAIEFARGDYIGLLDHDDLLTPDALYEVFRVIKKSMKQNHLSGYKNCPIRLIYSDEDKFEDDNGKRRFYEHHAKPSFNMDYLFSNNYICHFTVVRGDIIKRLKLRSKFDGAQDFDLVLRTSCEAALSMDMASGQMAHIGKVLYHWRCHSESTAANPASKMYAYEAGLRAIESALNDAKIDAEVSNLPHLGFYRVDYKPDILTCRKDIGCVGGKLVDDKKKIAGGIYEKDKTALYKGLLIGYSGGLQHRAVVQQDCYAVDIRCMAIRPEFVSAYEEITGRKYKDTFNDTGADDRFAGLSEDEIVELSLRVCDEVRKRGLRIMWDPQVVKRI
;
A
#
# COMPACT_ATOMS: atom_id res chain seq x y z
N MET A 1 -21.79 2.35 15.47
CA MET A 1 -22.08 1.08 14.75
C MET A 1 -22.70 0.05 15.70
N GLY A 2 -23.97 -0.37 15.51
CA GLY A 2 -24.72 -1.15 16.51
C GLY A 2 -24.32 -2.63 16.66
N ILE A 3 -24.51 -3.19 17.87
CA ILE A 3 -24.17 -4.57 18.29
C ILE A 3 -24.69 -5.63 17.29
N LYS A 4 -25.91 -5.42 16.75
CA LYS A 4 -26.57 -6.33 15.80
C LYS A 4 -25.73 -6.56 14.52
N ASN A 5 -25.10 -5.50 13.98
CA ASN A 5 -24.26 -5.61 12.79
C ASN A 5 -22.93 -6.32 13.05
N ALA A 6 -22.39 -6.21 14.26
CA ALA A 6 -21.18 -6.92 14.64
C ALA A 6 -21.41 -8.43 14.71
N VAL A 7 -22.53 -8.85 15.32
CA VAL A 7 -22.91 -10.27 15.45
C VAL A 7 -23.15 -10.90 14.07
N ILE A 8 -23.87 -10.22 13.18
CA ILE A 8 -24.12 -10.72 11.81
C ILE A 8 -22.79 -10.90 11.05
N LYS A 9 -21.86 -9.95 11.16
CA LYS A 9 -20.53 -10.05 10.53
C LYS A 9 -19.75 -11.25 11.06
N THR A 10 -19.72 -11.48 12.38
CA THR A 10 -19.02 -12.62 12.98
C THR A 10 -19.64 -13.96 12.56
N ILE A 11 -20.97 -14.08 12.53
CA ILE A 11 -21.65 -15.30 12.08
C ILE A 11 -21.37 -15.57 10.60
N THR A 12 -21.41 -14.54 9.77
CA THR A 12 -21.12 -14.66 8.33
C THR A 12 -19.67 -15.10 8.10
N TYR A 13 -18.73 -14.52 8.86
CA TYR A 13 -17.32 -14.93 8.85
C TYR A 13 -17.14 -16.39 9.29
N ALA A 14 -17.80 -16.81 10.38
CA ALA A 14 -17.74 -18.18 10.88
C ALA A 14 -18.29 -19.20 9.87
N LYS A 15 -19.39 -18.86 9.17
CA LYS A 15 -19.95 -19.71 8.12
C LYS A 15 -19.00 -19.90 6.94
N ARG A 16 -18.21 -18.87 6.60
CA ARG A 16 -17.26 -18.93 5.48
C ARG A 16 -15.92 -19.58 5.84
N ASN A 17 -15.40 -19.25 7.02
CA ASN A 17 -14.00 -19.51 7.38
C ASN A 17 -13.84 -20.48 8.57
N GLY A 18 -14.95 -20.96 9.15
CA GLY A 18 -14.94 -21.82 10.33
C GLY A 18 -14.98 -21.06 11.66
N VAL A 19 -15.39 -21.78 12.71
CA VAL A 19 -15.61 -21.21 14.05
C VAL A 19 -14.30 -20.79 14.72
N GLU A 20 -13.24 -21.57 14.55
CA GLU A 20 -11.92 -21.27 15.13
C GLU A 20 -11.35 -19.95 14.57
N ALA A 21 -11.37 -19.77 13.26
CA ALA A 21 -10.94 -18.53 12.63
C ALA A 21 -11.78 -17.32 13.09
N ALA A 22 -13.10 -17.52 13.26
CA ALA A 22 -13.98 -16.46 13.76
C ALA A 22 -13.68 -16.09 15.22
N PHE A 23 -13.32 -17.07 16.05
CA PHE A 23 -12.92 -16.85 17.44
C PHE A 23 -11.66 -16.00 17.52
N PHE A 24 -10.59 -16.36 16.80
CA PHE A 24 -9.34 -15.59 16.80
C PHE A 24 -9.52 -14.18 16.24
N ALA A 25 -10.25 -14.02 15.15
CA ALA A 25 -10.55 -12.70 14.57
C ALA A 25 -11.32 -11.80 15.55
N ALA A 26 -12.27 -12.36 16.32
CA ALA A 26 -13.00 -11.62 17.34
C ALA A 26 -12.11 -11.22 18.53
N LEU A 27 -11.24 -12.13 18.98
CA LEU A 27 -10.30 -11.89 20.09
C LEU A 27 -9.30 -10.79 19.73
N GLU A 28 -8.69 -10.89 18.55
CA GLU A 28 -7.76 -9.89 18.01
C GLU A 28 -8.44 -8.52 17.90
N LYS A 29 -9.64 -8.45 17.30
CA LYS A 29 -10.39 -7.20 17.17
C LYS A 29 -10.74 -6.54 18.50
N SER A 30 -11.08 -7.34 19.51
CA SER A 30 -11.36 -6.83 20.86
C SER A 30 -10.11 -6.19 21.47
N SER A 31 -8.95 -6.84 21.32
CA SER A 31 -7.67 -6.32 21.80
C SER A 31 -7.26 -5.01 21.12
N LEU A 32 -7.49 -4.87 19.80
CA LEU A 32 -7.20 -3.65 19.05
C LEU A 32 -8.08 -2.48 19.50
N ARG A 33 -9.39 -2.70 19.64
CA ARG A 33 -10.33 -1.65 20.07
C ARG A 33 -10.02 -1.12 21.47
N ALA A 34 -9.52 -1.97 22.35
CA ALA A 34 -9.09 -1.54 23.68
C ALA A 34 -7.83 -0.66 23.63
N ALA A 35 -6.99 -0.82 22.59
CA ALA A 35 -5.73 -0.11 22.41
C ALA A 35 -5.86 1.19 21.59
N GLU A 36 -6.89 1.31 20.75
CA GLU A 36 -6.99 2.40 19.76
C GLU A 36 -7.52 3.70 20.37
N LYS A 37 -6.62 4.68 20.53
CA LYS A 37 -6.92 6.09 20.81
C LYS A 37 -6.23 6.94 19.74
N TYR A 38 -6.83 7.01 18.56
CA TYR A 38 -6.35 7.88 17.49
C TYR A 38 -7.04 9.24 17.55
N GLU A 39 -6.26 10.31 17.39
CA GLU A 39 -6.74 11.67 17.23
C GLU A 39 -5.89 12.34 16.14
N TYR A 40 -6.55 13.00 15.20
CA TYR A 40 -5.86 13.78 14.17
C TYR A 40 -5.63 15.21 14.69
N HIS A 41 -4.38 15.65 14.64
CA HIS A 41 -3.99 17.00 15.00
C HIS A 41 -3.51 17.74 13.74
N PRO A 42 -4.28 18.73 13.24
CA PRO A 42 -3.85 19.50 12.08
C PRO A 42 -2.58 20.29 12.39
N LEU A 43 -1.78 20.56 11.36
CA LEU A 43 -0.64 21.47 11.49
C LEU A 43 -1.11 22.88 11.86
N SER A 44 -0.28 23.58 12.64
CA SER A 44 -0.57 24.98 12.99
C SER A 44 -0.45 25.88 11.75
N GLU A 45 -1.16 27.00 11.77
CA GLU A 45 -1.07 27.99 10.69
C GLU A 45 0.36 28.49 10.46
N ASP A 46 1.17 28.59 11.52
CA ASP A 46 2.56 29.06 11.41
C ASP A 46 3.42 28.07 10.62
N VAL A 47 3.25 26.76 10.86
CA VAL A 47 3.93 25.73 10.07
C VAL A 47 3.50 25.81 8.60
N LEU A 48 2.20 25.97 8.32
CA LEU A 48 1.70 26.08 6.94
C LEU A 48 2.21 27.35 6.25
N LYS A 49 2.34 28.47 6.98
CA LYS A 49 2.94 29.71 6.48
C LYS A 49 4.42 29.52 6.15
N GLU A 50 5.17 28.83 7.01
CA GLU A 50 6.59 28.50 6.75
C GLU A 50 6.75 27.62 5.51
N GLN A 51 5.93 26.58 5.36
CA GLN A 51 5.91 25.74 4.15
C GLN A 51 5.62 26.56 2.89
N ASN A 52 4.67 27.50 2.96
CA ASN A 52 4.33 28.36 1.83
C ASN A 52 5.47 29.33 1.48
N LEU A 53 6.16 29.90 2.47
CA LEU A 53 7.33 30.75 2.25
C LEU A 53 8.47 29.95 1.60
N GLU A 54 8.68 28.71 2.03
CA GLU A 54 9.68 27.86 1.42
C GLU A 54 9.33 27.49 -0.03
N TYR A 55 8.06 27.17 -0.30
CA TYR A 55 7.54 26.99 -1.65
C TYR A 55 7.83 28.21 -2.53
N ARG A 56 7.54 29.43 -2.06
CA ARG A 56 7.76 30.66 -2.85
C ARG A 56 9.23 30.83 -3.23
N ARG A 57 10.15 30.58 -2.29
CA ARG A 57 11.59 30.59 -2.59
C ARG A 57 11.94 29.59 -3.70
N PHE A 58 11.43 28.36 -3.62
CA PHE A 58 11.67 27.37 -4.68
C PHE A 58 11.03 27.75 -6.01
N ALA A 59 9.88 28.43 -6.00
CA ALA A 59 9.25 28.95 -7.22
C ALA A 59 10.13 30.02 -7.88
N GLU A 60 10.72 30.93 -7.10
CA GLU A 60 11.67 31.95 -7.59
C GLU A 60 12.94 31.33 -8.19
N GLU A 61 13.40 30.21 -7.63
CA GLU A 61 14.56 29.44 -8.11
C GLU A 61 14.24 28.57 -9.34
N GLY A 62 12.96 28.48 -9.76
CA GLY A 62 12.53 27.57 -10.83
C GLY A 62 12.58 26.09 -10.44
N GLU A 63 12.63 25.81 -9.14
CA GLU A 63 12.70 24.48 -8.54
C GLU A 63 11.33 24.03 -7.99
N THR A 64 10.27 24.12 -8.80
CA THR A 64 8.93 23.61 -8.46
C THR A 64 8.43 22.54 -9.41
N VAL A 65 7.60 21.65 -8.88
CA VAL A 65 6.86 20.60 -9.61
C VAL A 65 5.43 21.10 -9.81
N ASN A 66 4.83 20.88 -10.98
CA ASN A 66 3.40 21.11 -11.14
C ASN A 66 2.61 19.84 -10.79
N PHE A 67 1.60 19.96 -9.94
CA PHE A 67 0.68 18.86 -9.61
C PHE A 67 -0.66 19.01 -10.33
N SER A 68 -1.19 17.94 -10.91
CA SER A 68 -2.61 17.87 -11.24
C SER A 68 -3.33 16.97 -10.25
N ILE A 69 -4.37 17.47 -9.61
CA ILE A 69 -5.26 16.66 -8.78
C ILE A 69 -6.46 16.31 -9.64
N VAL A 70 -6.67 15.02 -9.92
CA VAL A 70 -7.74 14.55 -10.79
C VAL A 70 -8.86 13.96 -9.96
N VAL A 71 -10.09 14.42 -10.21
CA VAL A 71 -11.28 14.05 -9.46
C VAL A 71 -12.38 13.61 -10.43
N PRO A 72 -12.68 12.31 -10.52
CA PRO A 72 -13.89 11.84 -11.21
C PRO A 72 -15.12 12.11 -10.34
N MET A 73 -16.20 12.63 -10.93
CA MET A 73 -17.44 12.94 -10.22
C MET A 73 -18.63 12.24 -10.87
N TYR A 74 -19.56 11.77 -10.05
CA TYR A 74 -20.85 11.23 -10.48
C TYR A 74 -21.87 11.32 -9.36
N ASN A 75 -22.93 12.10 -9.56
CA ASN A 75 -23.97 12.38 -8.55
C ASN A 75 -23.37 12.82 -7.20
N THR A 76 -22.30 13.62 -7.25
CA THR A 76 -21.59 14.05 -6.05
C THR A 76 -22.43 15.03 -5.23
N PRO A 77 -22.61 14.81 -3.91
CA PRO A 77 -23.26 15.78 -3.03
C PRO A 77 -22.50 17.12 -2.99
N SER A 78 -23.20 18.24 -3.22
CA SER A 78 -22.58 19.57 -3.33
C SER A 78 -21.75 19.97 -2.11
N GLU A 79 -22.18 19.61 -0.90
CA GLU A 79 -21.43 19.90 0.33
C GLU A 79 -20.10 19.14 0.38
N PHE A 80 -20.09 17.87 -0.03
CA PHE A 80 -18.86 17.07 -0.05
C PHE A 80 -17.88 17.59 -1.11
N LEU A 81 -18.39 17.92 -2.29
CA LEU A 81 -17.59 18.51 -3.35
C LEU A 81 -16.96 19.84 -2.94
N LYS A 82 -17.74 20.69 -2.26
CA LYS A 82 -17.26 21.97 -1.73
C LYS A 82 -16.11 21.76 -0.75
N GLU A 83 -16.27 20.89 0.24
CA GLU A 83 -15.22 20.61 1.22
C GLU A 83 -13.95 20.02 0.56
N MET A 84 -14.12 19.13 -0.43
CA MET A 84 -13.01 18.55 -1.19
C MET A 84 -12.25 19.64 -1.95
N ILE A 85 -12.94 20.49 -2.71
CA ILE A 85 -12.31 21.61 -3.44
C ILE A 85 -11.57 22.55 -2.47
N GLU A 86 -12.20 22.91 -1.35
CA GLU A 86 -11.60 23.77 -0.32
C GLU A 86 -10.33 23.13 0.28
N SER A 87 -10.28 21.81 0.45
CA SER A 87 -9.08 21.11 0.92
C SER A 87 -7.89 21.19 -0.04
N VAL A 88 -8.16 21.24 -1.36
CA VAL A 88 -7.13 21.45 -2.39
C VAL A 88 -6.73 22.93 -2.46
N ILE A 89 -7.67 23.86 -2.31
CA ILE A 89 -7.39 25.30 -2.25
C ILE A 89 -6.46 25.62 -1.06
N ALA A 90 -6.67 24.96 0.08
CA ALA A 90 -5.94 25.17 1.32
C ALA A 90 -4.48 24.65 1.32
N GLN A 91 -3.99 24.06 0.22
CA GLN A 91 -2.64 23.51 0.15
C GLN A 91 -1.55 24.60 0.37
N SER A 92 -0.59 24.32 1.25
CA SER A 92 0.55 25.20 1.52
C SER A 92 1.52 25.30 0.33
N TYR A 93 1.54 24.28 -0.53
CA TYR A 93 2.20 24.29 -1.83
C TYR A 93 1.23 24.76 -2.92
N ALA A 94 1.50 25.86 -3.61
CA ALA A 94 0.50 26.51 -4.47
C ALA A 94 0.57 26.16 -5.98
N ASN A 95 1.59 25.42 -6.42
CA ASN A 95 1.78 25.06 -7.84
C ASN A 95 1.03 23.78 -8.20
N TRP A 96 -0.29 23.91 -8.36
CA TRP A 96 -1.19 22.83 -8.71
C TRP A 96 -2.33 23.30 -9.61
N GLU A 97 -2.96 22.35 -10.29
CA GLU A 97 -4.28 22.48 -10.88
C GLU A 97 -5.23 21.38 -10.36
N LEU A 98 -6.51 21.69 -10.29
CA LEU A 98 -7.57 20.76 -9.91
C LEU A 98 -8.42 20.46 -11.14
N VAL A 99 -8.47 19.19 -11.56
CA VAL A 99 -9.19 18.74 -12.75
C VAL A 99 -10.40 17.94 -12.32
N LEU A 100 -11.58 18.54 -12.45
CA LEU A 100 -12.87 17.94 -12.14
C LEU A 100 -13.49 17.39 -13.42
N ALA A 101 -13.68 16.07 -13.50
CA ALA A 101 -14.35 15.41 -14.62
C ALA A 101 -15.69 14.83 -14.16
N ASP A 102 -16.78 15.49 -14.51
CA ASP A 102 -18.11 15.23 -13.99
C ASP A 102 -18.98 14.51 -15.00
N ALA A 103 -19.32 13.26 -14.68
CA ALA A 103 -20.15 12.40 -15.50
C ALA A 103 -21.60 12.30 -15.00
N SER A 104 -22.01 13.20 -14.10
CA SER A 104 -23.39 13.31 -13.62
C SER A 104 -24.35 13.63 -14.78
N PRO A 105 -25.66 13.34 -14.65
CA PRO A 105 -26.64 13.69 -15.68
C PRO A 105 -26.72 15.18 -15.98
N GLU A 106 -26.49 16.02 -14.98
CA GLU A 106 -26.53 17.48 -15.08
C GLU A 106 -25.26 18.08 -14.47
N PRO A 107 -24.77 19.23 -14.97
CA PRO A 107 -23.63 19.92 -14.39
C PRO A 107 -23.89 20.38 -12.95
N LEU A 108 -22.85 20.33 -12.12
CA LEU A 108 -22.90 20.79 -10.74
C LEU A 108 -22.51 22.28 -10.66
N THR A 109 -23.47 23.13 -10.30
CA THR A 109 -23.29 24.59 -10.22
C THR A 109 -22.12 25.01 -9.32
N VAL A 110 -21.92 24.31 -8.20
CA VAL A 110 -20.81 24.54 -7.28
C VAL A 110 -19.44 24.37 -7.97
N ALA A 111 -19.29 23.38 -8.86
CA ALA A 111 -18.03 23.18 -9.60
C ALA A 111 -17.79 24.32 -10.60
N GLU A 112 -18.84 24.78 -11.28
CA GLU A 112 -18.76 25.91 -12.21
C GLU A 112 -18.38 27.21 -11.49
N GLU A 113 -18.93 27.47 -10.32
CA GLU A 113 -18.62 28.65 -9.50
C GLU A 113 -17.15 28.67 -9.06
N TYR A 114 -16.63 27.52 -8.61
CA TYR A 114 -15.22 27.39 -8.25
C TYR A 114 -14.29 27.54 -9.47
N ALA A 115 -14.62 26.91 -10.60
CA ALA A 115 -13.83 27.05 -11.82
C ALA A 115 -13.83 28.49 -12.40
N LYS A 116 -14.91 29.26 -12.18
CA LYS A 116 -14.98 30.68 -12.54
C LYS A 116 -14.14 31.58 -11.61
N SER A 117 -14.00 31.20 -10.33
CA SER A 117 -13.35 32.03 -9.31
C SER A 117 -11.86 31.75 -9.14
N ASP A 118 -11.40 30.51 -9.36
CA ASP A 118 -9.98 30.14 -9.32
C ASP A 118 -9.54 29.51 -10.65
N PRO A 119 -8.65 30.15 -11.43
CA PRO A 119 -8.22 29.65 -12.73
C PRO A 119 -7.42 28.35 -12.65
N ARG A 120 -6.97 27.91 -11.47
CA ARG A 120 -6.33 26.60 -11.28
C ARG A 120 -7.34 25.46 -11.29
N ILE A 121 -8.62 25.74 -11.09
CA ILE A 121 -9.70 24.75 -11.11
C ILE A 121 -10.27 24.64 -12.51
N LYS A 122 -10.27 23.43 -13.06
CA LYS A 122 -10.74 23.09 -14.39
C LYS A 122 -11.91 22.13 -14.27
N TYR A 123 -13.10 22.59 -14.68
CA TYR A 123 -14.31 21.79 -14.66
C TYR A 123 -14.68 21.32 -16.07
N PHE A 124 -14.89 20.01 -16.22
CA PHE A 124 -15.30 19.37 -17.45
C PHE A 124 -16.52 18.49 -17.20
N HIS A 125 -17.66 18.88 -17.74
CA HIS A 125 -18.83 18.02 -17.79
C HIS A 125 -18.69 17.03 -18.95
N LEU A 126 -18.85 15.73 -18.67
CA LEU A 126 -18.68 14.64 -19.61
C LEU A 126 -20.02 14.22 -20.21
N ASP A 127 -20.03 13.84 -21.48
CA ASP A 127 -21.27 13.47 -22.21
C ASP A 127 -22.00 12.25 -21.60
N LYS A 128 -21.29 11.38 -20.89
CA LYS A 128 -21.85 10.18 -20.25
C LYS A 128 -20.95 9.65 -19.13
N ASN A 129 -21.56 8.96 -18.17
CA ASN A 129 -20.84 8.11 -17.23
C ASN A 129 -20.36 6.82 -17.92
N ALA A 130 -19.04 6.62 -17.95
CA ALA A 130 -18.38 5.46 -18.55
C ALA A 130 -17.72 4.53 -17.51
N GLY A 131 -18.02 4.71 -16.23
CA GLY A 131 -17.38 3.97 -15.12
C GLY A 131 -16.20 4.74 -14.52
N ILE A 132 -15.77 4.31 -13.33
CA ILE A 132 -14.76 5.04 -12.54
C ILE A 132 -13.44 5.18 -13.30
N SER A 133 -12.93 4.09 -13.90
CA SER A 133 -11.66 4.15 -14.65
C SER A 133 -11.71 5.13 -15.82
N GLU A 134 -12.78 5.09 -16.62
CA GLU A 134 -12.89 5.95 -17.79
C GLU A 134 -13.10 7.42 -17.41
N ASN A 135 -13.92 7.69 -16.38
CA ASN A 135 -14.11 9.06 -15.89
C ASN A 135 -12.79 9.62 -15.32
N THR A 136 -12.02 8.83 -14.57
CA THR A 136 -10.68 9.22 -14.10
C THR A 136 -9.72 9.43 -15.28
N ASN A 137 -9.75 8.56 -16.29
CA ASN A 137 -8.93 8.71 -17.50
C ASN A 137 -9.22 10.01 -18.25
N ARG A 138 -10.49 10.44 -18.32
CA ARG A 138 -10.84 11.76 -18.88
C ARG A 138 -10.19 12.91 -18.11
N ALA A 139 -10.21 12.87 -16.78
CA ALA A 139 -9.51 13.86 -15.97
C ALA A 139 -7.98 13.83 -16.21
N ILE A 140 -7.37 12.65 -16.31
CA ILE A 140 -5.94 12.48 -16.62
C ILE A 140 -5.56 13.05 -17.99
N GLU A 141 -6.45 12.97 -18.98
CA GLU A 141 -6.23 13.53 -20.32
C GLU A 141 -6.15 15.07 -20.31
N PHE A 142 -6.92 15.72 -19.44
CA PHE A 142 -6.89 17.18 -19.29
C PHE A 142 -5.75 17.68 -18.40
N ALA A 143 -5.22 16.84 -17.51
CA ALA A 143 -4.14 17.15 -16.60
C ALA A 143 -2.82 17.51 -17.31
N ARG A 144 -2.10 18.51 -16.79
CA ARG A 144 -0.83 19.06 -17.32
C ARG A 144 0.33 18.98 -16.33
N GLY A 145 0.09 18.50 -15.12
CA GLY A 145 1.07 18.33 -14.05
C GLY A 145 2.17 17.33 -14.41
N ASP A 146 3.34 17.58 -13.83
CA ASP A 146 4.48 16.66 -13.85
C ASP A 146 4.18 15.40 -13.02
N TYR A 147 3.34 15.56 -12.00
CA TYR A 147 2.79 14.50 -11.16
C TYR A 147 1.28 14.66 -11.03
N ILE A 148 0.57 13.53 -10.99
CA ILE A 148 -0.90 13.48 -10.92
C ILE A 148 -1.31 12.76 -9.64
N GLY A 149 -2.05 13.45 -8.78
CA GLY A 149 -2.66 12.89 -7.57
C GLY A 149 -4.09 12.46 -7.83
N LEU A 150 -4.46 11.28 -7.33
CA LEU A 150 -5.84 10.78 -7.35
C LEU A 150 -6.57 11.23 -6.09
N LEU A 151 -7.75 11.83 -6.23
CA LEU A 151 -8.59 12.28 -5.13
C LEU A 151 -10.05 11.96 -5.43
N ASP A 152 -10.74 11.35 -4.48
CA ASP A 152 -12.17 11.08 -4.58
C ASP A 152 -12.98 12.35 -4.26
N HIS A 153 -14.14 12.49 -4.91
CA HIS A 153 -14.91 13.74 -4.93
C HIS A 153 -15.50 14.15 -3.58
N ASP A 154 -15.44 13.29 -2.59
CA ASP A 154 -16.01 13.43 -1.25
C ASP A 154 -14.97 13.33 -0.13
N ASP A 155 -13.69 13.13 -0.47
CA ASP A 155 -12.60 13.01 0.49
C ASP A 155 -11.82 14.33 0.64
N LEU A 156 -10.90 14.38 1.62
CA LEU A 156 -10.13 15.59 1.93
C LEU A 156 -8.63 15.31 1.92
N LEU A 157 -7.85 16.26 1.40
CA LEU A 157 -6.40 16.30 1.61
C LEU A 157 -6.05 17.12 2.85
N THR A 158 -4.95 16.77 3.53
CA THR A 158 -4.39 17.66 4.55
C THR A 158 -3.74 18.88 3.90
N PRO A 159 -3.71 20.06 4.55
CA PRO A 159 -3.15 21.28 3.96
C PRO A 159 -1.66 21.19 3.54
N ASP A 160 -0.90 20.21 4.06
CA ASP A 160 0.51 19.99 3.75
C ASP A 160 0.76 18.85 2.73
N ALA A 161 -0.29 18.20 2.22
CA ALA A 161 -0.17 17.02 1.37
C ALA A 161 0.78 17.22 0.17
N LEU A 162 0.54 18.26 -0.63
CA LEU A 162 1.35 18.53 -1.83
C LEU A 162 2.77 19.01 -1.49
N TYR A 163 2.93 19.73 -0.38
CA TYR A 163 4.24 20.16 0.08
C TYR A 163 5.12 18.95 0.48
N GLU A 164 4.56 17.97 1.19
CA GLU A 164 5.28 16.75 1.58
C GLU A 164 5.62 15.86 0.37
N VAL A 165 4.71 15.74 -0.59
CA VAL A 165 4.98 15.09 -1.89
C VAL A 165 6.14 15.77 -2.61
N PHE A 166 6.12 17.10 -2.70
CA PHE A 166 7.19 17.88 -3.30
C PHE A 166 8.54 17.67 -2.58
N ARG A 167 8.56 17.65 -1.24
CA ARG A 167 9.78 17.42 -0.47
C ARG A 167 10.43 16.09 -0.79
N VAL A 168 9.63 15.03 -0.94
CA VAL A 168 10.13 13.69 -1.30
C VAL A 168 10.75 13.71 -2.70
N ILE A 169 10.09 14.33 -3.68
CA ILE A 169 10.62 14.50 -5.04
C ILE A 169 11.94 15.27 -5.01
N LYS A 170 11.97 16.43 -4.36
CA LYS A 170 13.16 17.29 -4.26
C LYS A 170 14.32 16.58 -3.60
N LYS A 171 14.07 15.84 -2.50
CA LYS A 171 15.08 15.04 -1.81
C LYS A 171 15.68 13.99 -2.75
N SER A 172 14.84 13.25 -3.48
CA SER A 172 15.29 12.23 -4.43
C SER A 172 16.11 12.83 -5.57
N MET A 173 15.65 13.93 -6.17
CA MET A 173 16.39 14.65 -7.21
C MET A 173 17.78 15.08 -6.73
N LYS A 174 17.87 15.65 -5.52
CA LYS A 174 19.13 16.08 -4.91
C LYS A 174 20.07 14.89 -4.66
N GLN A 175 19.56 13.79 -4.11
CA GLN A 175 20.36 12.60 -3.81
C GLN A 175 20.95 11.95 -5.07
N ASN A 176 20.21 12.03 -6.18
CA ASN A 176 20.64 11.46 -7.47
C ASN A 176 21.37 12.48 -8.37
N HIS A 177 21.63 13.71 -7.88
CA HIS A 177 22.26 14.79 -8.65
C HIS A 177 21.55 15.09 -9.99
N LEU A 178 20.21 15.00 -9.98
CA LEU A 178 19.40 15.17 -11.17
C LEU A 178 18.87 16.60 -11.26
N SER A 179 18.75 17.09 -12.50
CA SER A 179 18.02 18.32 -12.84
C SER A 179 16.78 17.97 -13.67
N GLY A 180 15.71 18.73 -13.50
CA GLY A 180 14.44 18.54 -14.21
C GLY A 180 13.61 17.35 -13.73
N TYR A 181 12.37 17.60 -13.31
CA TYR A 181 11.51 16.59 -12.65
C TYR A 181 11.18 15.36 -13.49
N LYS A 182 11.23 15.48 -14.81
CA LYS A 182 11.07 14.33 -15.72
C LYS A 182 12.14 13.25 -15.52
N ASN A 183 13.30 13.62 -14.98
CA ASN A 183 14.38 12.70 -14.67
C ASN A 183 14.23 12.08 -13.27
N CYS A 184 13.30 12.56 -12.43
CA CYS A 184 13.11 12.02 -11.09
C CYS A 184 12.83 10.51 -11.15
N PRO A 185 13.58 9.68 -10.43
CA PRO A 185 13.38 8.23 -10.46
C PRO A 185 12.03 7.85 -9.84
N ILE A 186 11.46 8.70 -8.97
CA ILE A 186 10.19 8.40 -8.31
C ILE A 186 9.05 8.41 -9.33
N ARG A 187 8.48 7.23 -9.53
CA ARG A 187 7.33 6.93 -10.39
C ARG A 187 6.01 7.06 -9.64
N LEU A 188 5.99 6.67 -8.37
CA LEU A 188 4.79 6.66 -7.53
C LEU A 188 5.13 7.06 -6.09
N ILE A 189 4.26 7.87 -5.51
CA ILE A 189 4.31 8.33 -4.13
C ILE A 189 2.99 7.98 -3.47
N TYR A 190 3.03 7.52 -2.23
CA TYR A 190 1.82 7.28 -1.44
C TYR A 190 2.01 7.71 0.01
N SER A 191 0.92 8.15 0.64
CA SER A 191 0.90 8.57 2.04
C SER A 191 0.18 7.57 2.94
N ASP A 192 0.29 7.74 4.25
CA ASP A 192 -0.73 7.19 5.15
C ASP A 192 -2.06 7.92 4.96
N GLU A 193 -3.12 7.31 5.48
CA GLU A 193 -4.48 7.84 5.47
C GLU A 193 -5.15 7.53 6.81
N ASP A 194 -6.22 8.27 7.10
CA ASP A 194 -7.16 7.93 8.15
C ASP A 194 -8.59 7.97 7.59
N LYS A 195 -9.56 7.69 8.46
CA LYS A 195 -10.97 7.83 8.14
C LYS A 195 -11.58 8.91 8.99
N PHE A 196 -12.62 9.54 8.47
CA PHE A 196 -13.45 10.44 9.24
C PHE A 196 -14.93 10.27 8.95
N GLU A 197 -15.75 10.67 9.92
CA GLU A 197 -17.19 10.77 9.78
C GLU A 197 -17.68 12.03 10.50
N ASP A 198 -18.82 12.54 10.05
CA ASP A 198 -19.52 13.61 10.76
C ASP A 198 -20.41 12.99 11.85
N ASP A 199 -20.05 13.23 13.12
CA ASP A 199 -20.80 12.80 14.30
C ASP A 199 -21.41 14.03 14.98
N ASN A 200 -22.71 14.24 14.77
CA ASN A 200 -23.48 15.34 15.37
C ASN A 200 -22.86 16.74 15.13
N GLY A 201 -22.38 17.00 13.91
CA GLY A 201 -21.76 18.27 13.53
C GLY A 201 -20.30 18.43 13.96
N LYS A 202 -19.66 17.37 14.46
CA LYS A 202 -18.22 17.33 14.72
C LYS A 202 -17.54 16.25 13.88
N ARG A 203 -16.42 16.59 13.26
CA ARG A 203 -15.58 15.61 12.55
C ARG A 203 -14.87 14.72 13.56
N ARG A 204 -14.98 13.41 13.38
CA ARG A 204 -14.30 12.39 14.18
C ARG A 204 -13.37 11.59 13.29
N PHE A 205 -12.07 11.67 13.55
CA PHE A 205 -11.04 10.89 12.85
C PHE A 205 -10.74 9.57 13.57
N TYR A 206 -10.46 8.50 12.84
CA TYR A 206 -10.21 7.16 13.38
C TYR A 206 -9.46 6.27 12.37
N GLU A 207 -8.96 5.11 12.83
CA GLU A 207 -8.28 4.11 12.00
C GLU A 207 -7.12 4.69 11.17
N HIS A 208 -6.07 5.21 11.84
CA HIS A 208 -4.81 5.57 11.15
C HIS A 208 -4.23 4.33 10.48
N HIS A 209 -4.27 4.34 9.16
CA HIS A 209 -3.69 3.31 8.33
C HIS A 209 -2.21 3.64 8.09
N ALA A 210 -1.36 3.27 9.05
CA ALA A 210 0.09 3.42 8.96
C ALA A 210 0.68 2.39 7.98
N LYS A 211 0.90 2.79 6.73
CA LYS A 211 1.33 1.89 5.66
C LYS A 211 2.83 1.57 5.79
N PRO A 212 3.30 0.37 5.42
CA PRO A 212 4.73 0.11 5.34
C PRO A 212 5.36 0.84 4.14
N SER A 213 6.69 0.94 4.16
CA SER A 213 7.47 1.24 2.95
C SER A 213 7.19 0.22 1.84
N PHE A 214 7.54 0.57 0.59
CA PHE A 214 7.17 -0.22 -0.58
C PHE A 214 7.60 -1.68 -0.44
N ASN A 215 6.63 -2.59 -0.55
CA ASN A 215 6.82 -4.04 -0.41
C ASN A 215 6.04 -4.72 -1.53
N MET A 216 6.77 -5.24 -2.52
CA MET A 216 6.17 -5.84 -3.71
C MET A 216 5.32 -7.07 -3.38
N ASP A 217 5.81 -7.96 -2.53
CA ASP A 217 5.11 -9.21 -2.25
C ASP A 217 3.90 -8.97 -1.33
N TYR A 218 3.94 -7.93 -0.48
CA TYR A 218 2.75 -7.46 0.22
C TYR A 218 1.74 -6.83 -0.74
N LEU A 219 2.19 -6.07 -1.74
CA LEU A 219 1.31 -5.52 -2.78
C LEU A 219 0.61 -6.64 -3.56
N PHE A 220 1.29 -7.75 -3.86
CA PHE A 220 0.64 -8.93 -4.45
C PHE A 220 -0.34 -9.65 -3.51
N SER A 221 -0.34 -9.30 -2.22
CA SER A 221 -1.24 -9.88 -1.22
C SER A 221 -2.35 -8.93 -0.78
N ASN A 222 -2.24 -7.62 -1.00
CA ASN A 222 -3.23 -6.63 -0.56
C ASN A 222 -3.02 -5.29 -1.28
N ASN A 223 -4.11 -4.61 -1.65
CA ASN A 223 -4.05 -3.21 -2.06
C ASN A 223 -3.82 -2.32 -0.83
N TYR A 224 -2.58 -2.26 -0.33
CA TYR A 224 -2.25 -1.42 0.82
C TYR A 224 -1.87 0.01 0.40
N ILE A 225 -1.60 0.23 -0.90
CA ILE A 225 -1.27 1.54 -1.49
C ILE A 225 -2.56 2.12 -2.12
N CYS A 226 -3.40 2.71 -1.27
CA CYS A 226 -4.66 3.35 -1.68
C CYS A 226 -4.49 4.88 -1.77
N HIS A 227 -4.87 5.61 -0.73
CA HIS A 227 -4.88 7.07 -0.72
C HIS A 227 -3.75 7.61 0.17
N PHE A 228 -3.23 8.81 -0.02
CA PHE A 228 -3.22 9.59 -1.24
C PHE A 228 -2.15 9.01 -2.19
N THR A 229 -2.51 8.64 -3.42
CA THR A 229 -1.55 8.15 -4.42
C THR A 229 -1.27 9.22 -5.47
N VAL A 230 0.02 9.49 -5.69
CA VAL A 230 0.53 10.44 -6.69
C VAL A 230 1.48 9.73 -7.65
N VAL A 231 1.18 9.77 -8.94
CA VAL A 231 1.96 9.07 -9.98
C VAL A 231 2.57 10.10 -10.93
N ARG A 232 3.79 9.85 -11.41
CA ARG A 232 4.45 10.72 -12.39
C ARG A 232 3.59 10.80 -13.67
N GLY A 233 3.42 12.01 -14.19
CA GLY A 233 2.44 12.33 -15.23
C GLY A 233 2.63 11.56 -16.53
N ASP A 234 3.88 11.35 -16.97
CA ASP A 234 4.22 10.55 -18.15
C ASP A 234 3.81 9.07 -17.99
N ILE A 235 3.90 8.54 -16.78
CA ILE A 235 3.58 7.15 -16.47
C ILE A 235 2.08 6.95 -16.46
N ILE A 236 1.35 7.72 -15.65
CA ILE A 236 -0.11 7.53 -15.52
C ILE A 236 -0.85 7.84 -16.83
N LYS A 237 -0.40 8.83 -17.62
CA LYS A 237 -0.98 9.13 -18.94
C LYS A 237 -0.79 8.00 -19.95
N ARG A 238 0.35 7.29 -19.86
CA ARG A 238 0.65 6.14 -20.72
C ARG A 238 -0.04 4.87 -20.24
N LEU A 239 -0.02 4.62 -18.94
CA LEU A 239 -0.56 3.42 -18.33
C LEU A 239 -2.09 3.43 -18.28
N LYS A 240 -2.69 4.58 -17.95
CA LYS A 240 -4.14 4.79 -17.72
C LYS A 240 -4.75 3.79 -16.73
N LEU A 241 -5.98 4.04 -16.31
CA LEU A 241 -6.79 3.08 -15.56
C LEU A 241 -7.49 2.14 -16.55
N ARG A 242 -7.74 0.88 -16.14
CA ARG A 242 -8.35 -0.15 -17.00
C ARG A 242 -9.72 -0.52 -16.44
N SER A 243 -10.79 -0.20 -17.17
CA SER A 243 -12.20 -0.42 -16.74
C SER A 243 -12.57 -1.87 -16.41
N LYS A 244 -11.84 -2.87 -16.94
CA LYS A 244 -12.02 -4.28 -16.54
C LYS A 244 -11.70 -4.57 -15.05
N PHE A 245 -11.05 -3.63 -14.37
CA PHE A 245 -10.76 -3.68 -12.94
C PHE A 245 -11.44 -2.56 -12.15
N ASP A 246 -12.53 -1.97 -12.66
CA ASP A 246 -13.37 -1.10 -11.84
C ASP A 246 -13.66 -1.78 -10.47
N GLY A 247 -13.58 -1.00 -9.39
CA GLY A 247 -13.56 -1.48 -8.00
C GLY A 247 -12.15 -1.72 -7.42
N ALA A 248 -11.13 -1.91 -8.26
CA ALA A 248 -9.72 -2.06 -7.88
C ALA A 248 -8.78 -1.45 -8.94
N GLN A 249 -9.25 -0.42 -9.63
CA GLN A 249 -8.57 0.19 -10.78
C GLN A 249 -7.28 0.92 -10.40
N ASP A 250 -7.24 1.46 -9.19
CA ASP A 250 -6.07 2.02 -8.53
C ASP A 250 -5.04 0.93 -8.23
N PHE A 251 -5.48 -0.20 -7.68
CA PHE A 251 -4.62 -1.34 -7.39
C PHE A 251 -3.94 -1.88 -8.65
N ASP A 252 -4.71 -2.02 -9.73
CA ASP A 252 -4.20 -2.38 -11.05
C ASP A 252 -3.12 -1.41 -11.56
N LEU A 253 -3.35 -0.10 -11.42
CA LEU A 253 -2.38 0.93 -11.80
C LEU A 253 -1.11 0.84 -10.96
N VAL A 254 -1.23 0.66 -9.64
CA VAL A 254 -0.11 0.52 -8.71
C VAL A 254 0.71 -0.73 -9.05
N LEU A 255 0.06 -1.88 -9.28
CA LEU A 255 0.71 -3.12 -9.67
C LEU A 255 1.51 -2.96 -10.97
N ARG A 256 0.92 -2.37 -12.01
CA ARG A 256 1.62 -2.15 -13.29
C ARG A 256 2.78 -1.17 -13.16
N THR A 257 2.58 -0.08 -12.40
CA THR A 257 3.64 0.89 -12.14
C THR A 257 4.81 0.24 -11.39
N SER A 258 4.49 -0.64 -10.43
CA SER A 258 5.44 -1.42 -9.64
C SER A 258 6.19 -2.46 -10.46
N CYS A 259 5.49 -3.21 -11.32
CA CYS A 259 6.11 -4.21 -12.18
C CYS A 259 7.06 -3.55 -13.19
N GLU A 260 6.67 -2.43 -13.81
CA GLU A 260 7.58 -1.67 -14.68
C GLU A 260 8.83 -1.16 -13.94
N ALA A 261 8.67 -0.69 -12.69
CA ALA A 261 9.79 -0.24 -11.87
C ALA A 261 10.73 -1.39 -11.52
N ALA A 262 10.19 -2.54 -11.11
CA ALA A 262 10.97 -3.72 -10.73
C ALA A 262 11.75 -4.33 -11.92
N LEU A 263 11.22 -4.22 -13.14
CA LEU A 263 11.89 -4.68 -14.36
C LEU A 263 12.98 -3.72 -14.86
N SER A 264 12.99 -2.47 -14.38
CA SER A 264 14.09 -1.53 -14.65
C SER A 264 15.26 -1.81 -13.69
N MET A 265 16.17 -2.67 -14.14
CA MET A 265 17.27 -3.23 -13.32
C MET A 265 18.20 -2.18 -12.68
N ASP A 266 18.23 -0.93 -13.16
CA ASP A 266 19.21 0.07 -12.70
C ASP A 266 18.78 0.88 -11.48
N MET A 267 17.50 0.88 -11.07
CA MET A 267 17.03 1.85 -10.06
C MET A 267 15.87 1.37 -9.19
N ALA A 268 15.52 0.07 -9.16
CA ALA A 268 14.27 -0.38 -8.52
C ALA A 268 14.13 0.06 -7.04
N SER A 269 15.24 0.23 -6.30
CA SER A 269 15.24 0.87 -4.98
C SER A 269 15.18 2.40 -5.11
N GLY A 270 14.01 2.99 -4.89
CA GLY A 270 13.83 4.46 -4.86
C GLY A 270 12.89 5.02 -5.91
N GLN A 271 12.24 4.17 -6.71
CA GLN A 271 11.19 4.59 -7.65
C GLN A 271 9.81 4.70 -7.00
N MET A 272 9.61 4.04 -5.85
CA MET A 272 8.41 4.16 -5.03
C MET A 272 8.76 4.86 -3.73
N ALA A 273 7.96 5.85 -3.33
CA ALA A 273 8.19 6.58 -2.09
C ALA A 273 6.94 6.56 -1.20
N HIS A 274 7.16 6.26 0.07
CA HIS A 274 6.14 6.32 1.11
C HIS A 274 6.35 7.58 1.96
N ILE A 275 5.27 8.27 2.27
CA ILE A 275 5.22 9.35 3.26
C ILE A 275 4.43 8.82 4.46
N GLY A 276 5.12 8.51 5.56
CA GLY A 276 4.53 8.07 6.84
C GLY A 276 3.81 9.17 7.61
N LYS A 277 2.97 9.95 6.93
CA LYS A 277 2.09 10.98 7.46
C LYS A 277 0.70 10.77 6.89
N VAL A 278 -0.33 11.02 7.70
CA VAL A 278 -1.71 11.08 7.21
C VAL A 278 -1.83 12.33 6.36
N LEU A 279 -1.96 12.17 5.05
CA LEU A 279 -2.15 13.27 4.08
C LEU A 279 -3.50 13.18 3.35
N TYR A 280 -4.31 12.21 3.73
CA TYR A 280 -5.61 11.92 3.14
C TYR A 280 -6.60 11.51 4.23
N HIS A 281 -7.79 12.08 4.18
CA HIS A 281 -8.90 11.75 5.05
C HIS A 281 -10.02 11.11 4.23
N TRP A 282 -10.28 9.83 4.48
CA TRP A 282 -11.33 9.07 3.80
C TRP A 282 -12.68 9.24 4.50
N ARG A 283 -13.67 9.83 3.82
CA ARG A 283 -15.01 10.04 4.36
C ARG A 283 -15.81 8.74 4.40
N CYS A 284 -16.34 8.44 5.58
CA CYS A 284 -17.24 7.32 5.82
C CYS A 284 -18.69 7.79 5.92
N HIS A 285 -19.51 7.49 4.91
CA HIS A 285 -20.98 7.67 4.92
C HIS A 285 -21.69 6.44 4.33
N SER A 286 -23.03 6.39 4.37
CA SER A 286 -23.81 5.20 3.98
C SER A 286 -23.64 4.76 2.53
N GLU A 287 -23.30 5.69 1.64
CA GLU A 287 -23.08 5.44 0.20
C GLU A 287 -21.60 5.23 -0.13
N SER A 288 -20.68 5.48 0.81
CA SER A 288 -19.25 5.24 0.63
C SER A 288 -18.94 3.74 0.56
N THR A 289 -17.98 3.38 -0.29
CA THR A 289 -17.42 2.02 -0.39
C THR A 289 -16.87 1.54 0.97
N ALA A 290 -16.46 2.46 1.84
CA ALA A 290 -16.05 2.13 3.21
C ALA A 290 -17.17 1.44 4.01
N ALA A 291 -18.45 1.80 3.76
CA ALA A 291 -19.61 1.34 4.51
C ALA A 291 -20.39 0.19 3.84
N ASN A 292 -20.42 0.10 2.50
CA ASN A 292 -21.28 -0.84 1.76
C ASN A 292 -20.67 -2.26 1.57
N PRO A 293 -21.28 -3.33 2.12
CA PRO A 293 -20.76 -4.71 1.97
C PRO A 293 -20.84 -5.30 0.56
N ALA A 294 -21.81 -4.90 -0.27
CA ALA A 294 -22.00 -5.45 -1.62
C ALA A 294 -20.93 -4.94 -2.59
N SER A 295 -20.61 -3.64 -2.52
CA SER A 295 -19.52 -3.01 -3.29
C SER A 295 -18.15 -3.61 -2.97
N LYS A 296 -17.99 -4.18 -1.76
CA LYS A 296 -16.72 -4.78 -1.32
C LYS A 296 -16.38 -6.08 -2.05
N MET A 297 -17.34 -6.98 -2.26
CA MET A 297 -17.05 -8.28 -2.92
C MET A 297 -16.58 -8.09 -4.37
N TYR A 298 -17.28 -7.24 -5.13
CA TYR A 298 -16.89 -6.90 -6.50
C TYR A 298 -15.48 -6.30 -6.56
N ALA A 299 -15.15 -5.38 -5.65
CA ALA A 299 -13.81 -4.79 -5.55
C ALA A 299 -12.73 -5.84 -5.22
N TYR A 300 -13.02 -6.80 -4.34
CA TYR A 300 -12.07 -7.88 -4.01
C TYR A 300 -11.85 -8.84 -5.17
N GLU A 301 -12.90 -9.18 -5.93
CA GLU A 301 -12.74 -9.98 -7.14
C GLU A 301 -11.97 -9.22 -8.23
N ALA A 302 -12.20 -7.91 -8.37
CA ALA A 302 -11.42 -7.07 -9.27
C ALA A 302 -9.94 -7.02 -8.87
N GLY A 303 -9.64 -6.93 -7.57
CA GLY A 303 -8.28 -6.94 -7.05
C GLY A 303 -7.56 -8.27 -7.29
N LEU A 304 -8.25 -9.41 -7.12
CA LEU A 304 -7.72 -10.73 -7.46
C LEU A 304 -7.33 -10.78 -8.95
N ARG A 305 -8.23 -10.35 -9.85
CA ARG A 305 -7.96 -10.33 -11.30
C ARG A 305 -6.83 -9.36 -11.68
N ALA A 306 -6.66 -8.26 -10.93
CA ALA A 306 -5.57 -7.32 -11.15
C ALA A 306 -4.21 -7.96 -10.84
N ILE A 307 -4.11 -8.72 -9.73
CA ILE A 307 -2.92 -9.50 -9.39
C ILE A 307 -2.64 -10.55 -10.46
N GLU A 308 -3.65 -11.34 -10.86
CA GLU A 308 -3.50 -12.33 -11.94
C GLU A 308 -3.00 -11.68 -13.24
N SER A 309 -3.55 -10.52 -13.61
CA SER A 309 -3.08 -9.79 -14.79
C SER A 309 -1.62 -9.37 -14.65
N ALA A 310 -1.21 -8.86 -13.49
CA ALA A 310 0.16 -8.39 -13.27
C ALA A 310 1.16 -9.57 -13.31
N LEU A 311 0.83 -10.71 -12.70
CA LEU A 311 1.65 -11.92 -12.74
C LEU A 311 1.78 -12.47 -14.17
N ASN A 312 0.68 -12.50 -14.92
CA ASN A 312 0.66 -12.90 -16.33
C ASN A 312 1.51 -11.97 -17.21
N ASP A 313 1.38 -10.66 -17.04
CA ASP A 313 2.18 -9.65 -17.77
C ASP A 313 3.69 -9.82 -17.47
N ALA A 314 4.03 -10.20 -16.23
CA ALA A 314 5.39 -10.51 -15.80
C ALA A 314 5.86 -11.95 -16.15
N LYS A 315 5.00 -12.77 -16.77
CA LYS A 315 5.26 -14.19 -17.09
C LYS A 315 5.64 -15.05 -15.88
N ILE A 316 4.98 -14.78 -14.75
CA ILE A 316 5.14 -15.52 -13.50
C ILE A 316 3.99 -16.52 -13.40
N ASP A 317 4.30 -17.81 -13.38
CA ASP A 317 3.30 -18.87 -13.23
C ASP A 317 2.89 -19.02 -11.75
N ALA A 318 1.66 -18.64 -11.44
CA ALA A 318 1.08 -18.70 -10.11
C ALA A 318 -0.44 -18.69 -10.15
N GLU A 319 -1.06 -19.25 -9.12
CA GLU A 319 -2.50 -19.15 -8.86
C GLU A 319 -2.78 -18.12 -7.76
N VAL A 320 -3.87 -17.36 -7.91
CA VAL A 320 -4.27 -16.33 -6.93
C VAL A 320 -5.58 -16.74 -6.28
N SER A 321 -5.64 -16.67 -4.96
CA SER A 321 -6.86 -16.98 -4.20
C SER A 321 -7.13 -15.97 -3.09
N ASN A 322 -8.39 -15.88 -2.63
CA ASN A 322 -8.75 -15.02 -1.50
C ASN A 322 -8.33 -15.67 -0.18
N LEU A 323 -7.80 -14.86 0.74
CA LEU A 323 -7.64 -15.26 2.14
C LEU A 323 -8.98 -15.11 2.91
N PRO A 324 -9.08 -15.70 4.12
CA PRO A 324 -10.27 -15.56 4.97
C PRO A 324 -10.68 -14.10 5.24
N HIS A 325 -9.70 -13.20 5.29
CA HIS A 325 -9.87 -11.76 5.34
C HIS A 325 -9.98 -11.22 3.91
N LEU A 326 -11.16 -10.75 3.53
CA LEU A 326 -11.38 -10.28 2.17
C LEU A 326 -10.56 -9.03 1.85
N GLY A 327 -10.16 -8.90 0.59
CA GLY A 327 -9.20 -7.88 0.14
C GLY A 327 -7.75 -8.27 0.40
N PHE A 328 -7.51 -9.46 0.96
CA PHE A 328 -6.20 -10.07 1.09
C PHE A 328 -6.16 -11.36 0.28
N TYR A 329 -5.03 -11.59 -0.36
CA TYR A 329 -4.86 -12.61 -1.38
C TYR A 329 -3.65 -13.48 -1.06
N ARG A 330 -3.67 -14.67 -1.65
CA ARG A 330 -2.59 -15.62 -1.67
C ARG A 330 -2.11 -15.78 -3.10
N VAL A 331 -0.79 -15.80 -3.29
CA VAL A 331 -0.16 -16.16 -4.56
C VAL A 331 0.61 -17.47 -4.38
N ASP A 332 0.14 -18.52 -5.05
CA ASP A 332 0.73 -19.86 -5.03
C ASP A 332 1.52 -20.11 -6.32
N TYR A 333 2.84 -19.99 -6.22
CA TYR A 333 3.77 -20.11 -7.36
C TYR A 333 3.97 -21.56 -7.81
N LYS A 334 4.05 -21.82 -9.13
CA LYS A 334 4.17 -23.17 -9.71
C LYS A 334 5.41 -23.31 -10.61
N PRO A 335 6.30 -24.30 -10.39
CA PRO A 335 6.22 -25.34 -9.36
C PRO A 335 6.58 -24.84 -7.95
N ASP A 336 7.34 -23.76 -7.84
CA ASP A 336 7.75 -23.13 -6.60
C ASP A 336 8.21 -21.68 -6.85
N ILE A 337 8.32 -20.89 -5.77
CA ILE A 337 8.67 -19.48 -5.87
C ILE A 337 10.07 -19.21 -6.41
N LEU A 338 11.09 -20.00 -6.05
CA LEU A 338 12.46 -19.78 -6.50
C LEU A 338 12.60 -20.13 -7.99
N THR A 339 11.76 -21.00 -8.51
CA THR A 339 11.65 -21.25 -9.96
C THR A 339 10.96 -20.08 -10.68
N CYS A 340 9.84 -19.57 -10.15
CA CYS A 340 9.04 -18.54 -10.82
C CYS A 340 9.63 -17.12 -10.72
N ARG A 341 10.25 -16.77 -9.59
CA ARG A 341 10.66 -15.41 -9.24
C ARG A 341 12.18 -15.29 -9.16
N LYS A 342 12.81 -15.04 -10.31
CA LYS A 342 14.28 -14.90 -10.44
C LYS A 342 14.89 -13.80 -9.56
N ASP A 343 14.08 -12.83 -9.17
CA ASP A 343 14.46 -11.74 -8.28
C ASP A 343 14.46 -12.12 -6.79
N ILE A 344 13.94 -13.29 -6.40
CA ILE A 344 14.00 -13.81 -5.03
C ILE A 344 15.20 -14.76 -4.89
N GLY A 345 16.09 -14.51 -3.94
CA GLY A 345 17.25 -15.37 -3.68
C GLY A 345 17.06 -16.37 -2.55
N CYS A 346 16.17 -16.08 -1.60
CA CYS A 346 15.71 -17.05 -0.61
C CYS A 346 14.28 -16.76 -0.13
N VAL A 347 13.66 -17.81 0.40
CA VAL A 347 12.32 -17.76 1.02
C VAL A 347 12.36 -18.46 2.37
N GLY A 348 11.59 -17.98 3.33
CA GLY A 348 11.46 -18.62 4.64
C GLY A 348 10.06 -18.54 5.23
N GLY A 349 9.84 -19.30 6.30
CA GLY A 349 8.53 -19.45 6.92
C GLY A 349 8.43 -18.92 8.35
N LYS A 350 7.25 -19.06 8.94
CA LYS A 350 6.94 -18.70 10.32
C LYS A 350 7.51 -19.73 11.29
N LEU A 351 8.20 -19.27 12.34
CA LEU A 351 8.61 -20.12 13.46
C LEU A 351 7.64 -19.95 14.61
N VAL A 352 7.20 -21.06 15.21
CA VAL A 352 6.26 -21.06 16.34
C VAL A 352 6.75 -21.88 17.51
N ASP A 353 6.50 -21.39 18.71
CA ASP A 353 6.81 -22.08 19.95
C ASP A 353 5.75 -23.15 20.30
N ASP A 354 6.02 -23.92 21.36
CA ASP A 354 5.08 -24.92 21.89
C ASP A 354 3.72 -24.34 22.32
N LYS A 355 3.69 -23.05 22.67
CA LYS A 355 2.47 -22.31 23.05
C LYS A 355 1.73 -21.76 21.82
N LYS A 356 2.12 -22.17 20.61
CA LYS A 356 1.54 -21.71 19.33
C LYS A 356 1.65 -20.19 19.15
N LYS A 357 2.69 -19.56 19.70
CA LYS A 357 3.02 -18.16 19.45
C LYS A 357 4.14 -18.07 18.42
N ILE A 358 4.11 -17.02 17.62
CA ILE A 358 5.19 -16.71 16.70
C ILE A 358 6.44 -16.41 17.51
N ALA A 359 7.51 -17.15 17.25
CA ALA A 359 8.81 -17.02 17.91
C ALA A 359 9.83 -16.28 17.03
N GLY A 360 9.67 -16.37 15.70
CA GLY A 360 10.58 -15.77 14.72
C GLY A 360 10.20 -16.15 13.28
N GLY A 361 11.19 -16.12 12.39
CA GLY A 361 11.03 -16.48 10.96
C GLY A 361 11.08 -15.30 9.99
N ILE A 362 10.82 -14.09 10.47
CA ILE A 362 10.89 -12.84 9.69
C ILE A 362 11.55 -11.75 10.54
N TYR A 363 12.56 -11.08 9.99
CA TYR A 363 13.37 -10.10 10.71
C TYR A 363 13.54 -8.80 9.93
N GLU A 364 13.64 -7.71 10.70
CA GLU A 364 14.13 -6.42 10.25
C GLU A 364 15.66 -6.36 10.32
N LYS A 365 16.25 -5.32 9.72
CA LYS A 365 17.71 -5.10 9.68
C LYS A 365 18.34 -5.01 11.07
N ASP A 366 17.60 -4.50 12.05
CA ASP A 366 18.03 -4.35 13.44
C ASP A 366 17.82 -5.61 14.29
N LYS A 367 17.53 -6.76 13.64
CA LYS A 367 17.21 -8.06 14.25
C LYS A 367 15.84 -8.15 14.92
N THR A 368 15.01 -7.12 14.81
CA THR A 368 13.64 -7.19 15.33
C THR A 368 12.86 -8.29 14.63
N ALA A 369 12.35 -9.25 15.40
CA ALA A 369 11.47 -10.30 14.91
C ALA A 369 10.03 -9.77 14.79
N LEU A 370 9.53 -9.63 13.56
CA LEU A 370 8.15 -9.18 13.37
C LEU A 370 7.17 -10.21 13.91
N TYR A 371 6.06 -9.72 14.48
CA TYR A 371 4.94 -10.53 14.98
C TYR A 371 5.27 -11.46 16.18
N LYS A 372 6.48 -11.39 16.74
CA LYS A 372 6.88 -12.21 17.89
C LYS A 372 5.88 -12.07 19.04
N GLY A 373 5.43 -13.20 19.58
CA GLY A 373 4.46 -13.28 20.67
C GLY A 373 2.98 -13.31 20.23
N LEU A 374 2.67 -13.02 18.97
CA LEU A 374 1.31 -13.20 18.44
C LEU A 374 0.94 -14.69 18.38
N LEU A 375 -0.31 -15.02 18.68
CA LEU A 375 -0.82 -16.38 18.49
C LEU A 375 -0.87 -16.71 16.99
N ILE A 376 -0.59 -17.96 16.61
CA ILE A 376 -0.56 -18.39 15.21
C ILE A 376 -1.89 -18.14 14.46
N GLY A 377 -3.02 -18.13 15.18
CA GLY A 377 -4.34 -17.83 14.63
C GLY A 377 -4.63 -16.33 14.47
N TYR A 378 -3.76 -15.45 14.95
CA TYR A 378 -3.90 -14.00 14.77
C TYR A 378 -3.39 -13.61 13.39
N SER A 379 -4.09 -12.65 12.81
CA SER A 379 -3.82 -12.20 11.46
C SER A 379 -2.80 -11.07 11.40
N GLY A 380 -2.52 -10.37 12.50
CA GLY A 380 -1.56 -9.27 12.53
C GLY A 380 -2.22 -7.90 12.42
N GLY A 381 -3.33 -7.70 13.13
CA GLY A 381 -4.01 -6.41 13.26
C GLY A 381 -4.95 -6.07 12.10
N LEU A 382 -5.23 -4.77 11.94
CA LEU A 382 -6.09 -4.24 10.87
C LEU A 382 -5.55 -4.52 9.45
N GLN A 383 -4.24 -4.69 9.34
CA GLN A 383 -3.56 -4.94 8.06
C GLN A 383 -3.30 -6.43 7.80
N HIS A 384 -3.67 -7.32 8.72
CA HIS A 384 -3.57 -8.77 8.52
C HIS A 384 -2.18 -9.26 8.05
N ARG A 385 -1.09 -8.55 8.43
CA ARG A 385 0.25 -8.78 7.85
C ARG A 385 0.92 -10.08 8.31
N ALA A 386 0.49 -10.71 9.40
CA ALA A 386 1.08 -11.97 9.89
C ALA A 386 0.63 -13.20 9.08
N VAL A 387 -0.28 -13.03 8.13
CA VAL A 387 -0.84 -14.11 7.28
C VAL A 387 -0.68 -13.88 5.77
N VAL A 388 -0.02 -12.80 5.37
CA VAL A 388 0.27 -12.49 3.95
C VAL A 388 1.76 -12.60 3.60
N GLN A 389 2.03 -12.87 2.33
CA GLN A 389 3.38 -12.94 1.78
C GLN A 389 4.00 -11.53 1.77
N GLN A 390 5.29 -11.44 2.12
CA GLN A 390 5.98 -10.16 2.27
C GLN A 390 7.45 -10.26 1.86
N ASP A 391 7.96 -9.23 1.19
CA ASP A 391 9.41 -8.96 1.13
C ASP A 391 9.87 -8.60 2.55
N CYS A 392 11.08 -9.01 2.93
CA CYS A 392 11.63 -8.76 4.26
C CYS A 392 13.15 -8.59 4.22
N TYR A 393 13.73 -8.16 5.35
CA TYR A 393 15.18 -8.03 5.43
C TYR A 393 15.86 -9.38 5.52
N ALA A 394 15.37 -10.27 6.39
CA ALA A 394 15.89 -11.62 6.55
C ALA A 394 14.81 -12.61 7.00
N VAL A 395 15.02 -13.88 6.66
CA VAL A 395 14.26 -15.03 7.15
C VAL A 395 15.15 -15.98 7.96
N ASP A 396 14.56 -16.79 8.82
CA ASP A 396 15.30 -17.66 9.74
C ASP A 396 15.90 -18.89 9.01
N ILE A 397 17.18 -19.16 9.25
CA ILE A 397 17.93 -20.31 8.67
C ILE A 397 17.37 -21.69 9.06
N ARG A 398 16.55 -21.79 10.11
CA ARG A 398 15.83 -23.01 10.51
C ARG A 398 14.60 -23.30 9.62
N CYS A 399 14.14 -22.32 8.85
CA CYS A 399 13.05 -22.45 7.89
C CYS A 399 13.35 -21.64 6.63
N MET A 400 14.20 -22.18 5.75
CA MET A 400 14.74 -21.46 4.60
C MET A 400 14.96 -22.37 3.39
N ALA A 401 14.53 -21.91 2.22
CA ALA A 401 14.99 -22.37 0.92
C ALA A 401 15.84 -21.25 0.28
N ILE A 402 17.00 -21.61 -0.28
CA ILE A 402 17.90 -20.68 -0.98
C ILE A 402 18.17 -21.19 -2.38
N ARG A 403 18.55 -20.28 -3.29
CA ARG A 403 19.01 -20.71 -4.61
C ARG A 403 20.36 -21.46 -4.52
N PRO A 404 20.63 -22.41 -5.44
CA PRO A 404 21.86 -23.20 -5.44
C PRO A 404 23.16 -22.36 -5.36
N GLU A 405 23.19 -21.19 -6.00
CA GLU A 405 24.35 -20.29 -6.00
C GLU A 405 24.68 -19.64 -4.64
N PHE A 406 23.80 -19.77 -3.64
CA PHE A 406 24.03 -19.29 -2.27
C PHE A 406 24.39 -20.42 -1.30
N VAL A 407 24.37 -21.69 -1.73
CA VAL A 407 24.65 -22.83 -0.85
C VAL A 407 26.05 -22.75 -0.24
N SER A 408 27.09 -22.49 -1.04
CA SER A 408 28.45 -22.39 -0.50
C SER A 408 28.60 -21.25 0.52
N ALA A 409 27.98 -20.09 0.27
CA ALA A 409 28.00 -18.98 1.20
C ALA A 409 27.23 -19.29 2.50
N TYR A 410 26.07 -19.95 2.40
CA TYR A 410 25.33 -20.44 3.56
C TYR A 410 26.20 -21.35 4.43
N GLU A 411 26.86 -22.34 3.81
CA GLU A 411 27.66 -23.32 4.54
C GLU A 411 28.90 -22.68 5.18
N GLU A 412 29.53 -21.72 4.51
CA GLU A 412 30.66 -20.94 5.05
C GLU A 412 30.23 -20.07 6.24
N ILE A 413 29.09 -19.38 6.13
CA ILE A 413 28.58 -18.47 7.17
C ILE A 413 28.13 -19.25 8.41
N THR A 414 27.37 -20.33 8.20
CA THR A 414 26.74 -21.09 9.27
C THR A 414 27.63 -22.17 9.85
N GLY A 415 28.66 -22.62 9.12
CA GLY A 415 29.47 -23.79 9.45
C GLY A 415 28.68 -25.12 9.41
N ARG A 416 27.48 -25.12 8.81
CA ARG A 416 26.58 -26.28 8.72
C ARG A 416 26.26 -26.59 7.26
N LYS A 417 26.12 -27.87 6.92
CA LYS A 417 25.67 -28.26 5.58
C LYS A 417 24.27 -27.72 5.29
N TYR A 418 24.06 -27.24 4.07
CA TYR A 418 22.77 -26.74 3.65
C TYR A 418 21.75 -27.88 3.53
N LYS A 419 20.51 -27.57 3.92
CA LYS A 419 19.32 -28.40 3.77
C LYS A 419 18.15 -27.45 3.52
N ASP A 420 17.33 -27.74 2.53
CA ASP A 420 16.06 -27.05 2.33
C ASP A 420 15.11 -27.42 3.48
N THR A 421 14.99 -26.51 4.44
CA THR A 421 14.09 -26.69 5.59
C THR A 421 12.74 -26.05 5.36
N PHE A 422 12.59 -25.20 4.35
CA PHE A 422 11.32 -24.56 4.03
C PHE A 422 10.32 -25.57 3.43
N ASN A 423 10.78 -26.42 2.51
CA ASN A 423 9.94 -27.45 1.88
C ASN A 423 9.89 -28.78 2.65
N ASP A 424 10.75 -28.95 3.66
CA ASP A 424 10.73 -30.14 4.53
C ASP A 424 9.64 -30.00 5.62
N THR A 425 9.21 -31.10 6.22
CA THR A 425 8.32 -31.14 7.40
C THR A 425 9.05 -31.48 8.70
N GLY A 426 10.31 -31.92 8.63
CA GLY A 426 11.13 -32.26 9.79
C GLY A 426 11.57 -31.06 10.63
N ALA A 427 11.91 -31.35 11.89
CA ALA A 427 12.65 -30.45 12.77
C ALA A 427 14.10 -30.28 12.28
N ASP A 428 14.71 -29.14 12.59
CA ASP A 428 16.09 -28.82 12.24
C ASP A 428 16.94 -28.66 13.50
N ASP A 429 17.78 -29.66 13.79
CA ASP A 429 18.66 -29.71 14.96
C ASP A 429 20.09 -29.22 14.65
N ARG A 430 20.38 -28.78 13.41
CA ARG A 430 21.71 -28.30 13.00
C ARG A 430 22.21 -27.11 13.83
N PHE A 431 21.28 -26.36 14.40
CA PHE A 431 21.54 -25.18 15.21
C PHE A 431 21.32 -25.41 16.72
N ALA A 432 21.13 -26.67 17.14
CA ALA A 432 21.03 -27.01 18.55
C ALA A 432 22.28 -26.54 19.31
N GLY A 433 22.07 -25.87 20.45
CA GLY A 433 23.12 -25.33 21.31
C GLY A 433 23.54 -23.88 21.00
N LEU A 434 23.05 -23.27 19.92
CA LEU A 434 23.18 -21.83 19.70
C LEU A 434 22.06 -21.07 20.44
N SER A 435 22.35 -19.86 20.88
CA SER A 435 21.34 -18.92 21.37
C SER A 435 20.49 -18.37 20.21
N GLU A 436 19.30 -17.86 20.52
CA GLU A 436 18.43 -17.22 19.51
C GLU A 436 19.13 -16.04 18.84
N ASP A 437 19.90 -15.23 19.58
CA ASP A 437 20.61 -14.09 19.03
C ASP A 437 21.70 -14.51 18.03
N GLU A 438 22.39 -15.62 18.27
CA GLU A 438 23.36 -16.20 17.33
C GLU A 438 22.67 -16.71 16.06
N ILE A 439 21.52 -17.37 16.19
CA ILE A 439 20.75 -17.86 15.04
C ILE A 439 20.24 -16.71 14.19
N VAL A 440 19.72 -15.64 14.81
CA VAL A 440 19.25 -14.45 14.10
C VAL A 440 20.42 -13.74 13.41
N GLU A 441 21.57 -13.61 14.08
CA GLU A 441 22.79 -13.06 13.45
C GLU A 441 23.23 -13.85 12.22
N LEU A 442 23.29 -15.18 12.32
CA LEU A 442 23.60 -16.04 11.17
C LEU A 442 22.57 -15.88 10.04
N SER A 443 21.28 -15.76 10.40
CA SER A 443 20.20 -15.54 9.44
C SER A 443 20.36 -14.24 8.67
N LEU A 444 20.65 -13.14 9.36
CA LEU A 444 20.94 -11.86 8.72
C LEU A 444 22.17 -11.95 7.81
N ARG A 445 23.26 -12.60 8.25
CA ARG A 445 24.48 -12.73 7.44
C ARG A 445 24.26 -13.51 6.14
N VAL A 446 23.50 -14.60 6.19
CA VAL A 446 23.11 -15.37 4.99
C VAL A 446 22.26 -14.49 4.05
N CYS A 447 21.26 -13.81 4.61
CA CYS A 447 20.38 -12.93 3.87
C CYS A 447 21.11 -11.72 3.27
N ASP A 448 22.09 -11.15 3.96
CA ASP A 448 22.94 -10.07 3.45
C ASP A 448 23.70 -10.50 2.19
N GLU A 449 24.17 -11.75 2.11
CA GLU A 449 24.82 -12.25 0.90
C GLU A 449 23.86 -12.34 -0.30
N VAL A 450 22.60 -12.71 -0.05
CA VAL A 450 21.55 -12.66 -1.06
C VAL A 450 21.31 -11.22 -1.53
N ARG A 451 21.18 -10.28 -0.60
CA ARG A 451 20.93 -8.86 -0.90
C ARG A 451 22.09 -8.17 -1.61
N LYS A 452 23.35 -8.55 -1.32
CA LYS A 452 24.53 -8.02 -2.04
C LYS A 452 24.48 -8.31 -3.53
N ARG A 453 23.80 -9.37 -3.96
CA ARG A 453 23.56 -9.69 -5.37
C ARG A 453 22.31 -9.02 -5.95
N GLY A 454 21.69 -8.10 -5.21
CA GLY A 454 20.49 -7.38 -5.65
C GLY A 454 19.21 -8.23 -5.61
N LEU A 455 19.23 -9.40 -4.97
CA LEU A 455 18.05 -10.26 -4.86
C LEU A 455 17.26 -9.96 -3.58
N ARG A 456 15.94 -10.11 -3.70
CA ARG A 456 14.96 -9.98 -2.62
C ARG A 456 14.86 -11.26 -1.79
N ILE A 457 14.26 -11.11 -0.61
CA ILE A 457 14.05 -12.19 0.34
C ILE A 457 12.58 -12.19 0.71
N MET A 458 11.93 -13.34 0.52
CA MET A 458 10.50 -13.44 0.76
C MET A 458 10.19 -14.24 2.03
N TRP A 459 9.20 -13.79 2.77
CA TRP A 459 8.61 -14.55 3.85
C TRP A 459 7.23 -15.07 3.45
N ASP A 460 7.02 -16.38 3.65
CA ASP A 460 5.76 -17.05 3.42
C ASP A 460 5.15 -17.55 4.75
N PRO A 461 4.11 -16.88 5.28
CA PRO A 461 3.50 -17.24 6.56
C PRO A 461 2.73 -18.56 6.58
N GLN A 462 2.50 -19.20 5.44
CA GLN A 462 1.83 -20.50 5.37
C GLN A 462 2.77 -21.65 5.72
N VAL A 463 4.07 -21.49 5.47
CA VAL A 463 5.06 -22.46 5.95
C VAL A 463 5.32 -22.19 7.42
N VAL A 464 4.97 -23.17 8.26
CA VAL A 464 5.08 -23.06 9.71
C VAL A 464 6.01 -24.16 10.22
N LYS A 465 7.03 -23.77 11.00
CA LYS A 465 7.92 -24.68 11.69
C LYS A 465 7.82 -24.51 13.20
N ARG A 466 7.71 -25.64 13.90
CA ARG A 466 7.86 -25.68 15.35
C ARG A 466 9.33 -25.69 15.72
N ILE A 467 9.68 -24.88 16.71
CA ILE A 467 11.03 -24.81 17.30
C ILE A 467 10.97 -24.97 18.81
#